data_AF-A0AA47JGH4-F1
#
_entry.id   AF-A0AA47JGH4-F1
#
_cell.length_a   1.000
_cell.length_b   1.000
_cell.length_c   1.000
_cell.angle_alpha   90.00
_cell.angle_beta   90.00
_cell.angle_gamma   90.00
#
_symmetry.space_group_name_H-M   'P 1'
#
loop_
_entity.id
_entity.type
_entity.pdbx_description
1 polymer ?
#
loop_
_entity_poly.entity_id
_entity_poly.type
_entity_poly.pdbx_seq_one_letter_code
_entity_poly.pdbx_strand_id
1 'polypeptide(L)' 'MTIVNVVGVRIRELRKQQKLTQLELAAKCNVAGLDISRGTLAKIEAGVRQVLDTEVVQIAIALKVKESDLFPRRD' A
#
# COMPACT_ATOMS: atom_id res chain seq x y z
N MET A 1 13.90 -11.46 9.79
CA MET A 1 13.19 -11.18 8.51
C MET A 1 13.65 -9.83 8.02
N THR A 2 14.22 -9.76 6.82
CA THR A 2 14.63 -8.48 6.21
C THR A 2 13.37 -7.75 5.75
N ILE A 3 13.15 -6.54 6.26
CA ILE A 3 12.11 -5.64 5.75
C ILE A 3 12.62 -5.09 4.41
N VAL A 4 11.83 -5.25 3.35
CA VAL A 4 12.20 -4.86 1.97
C VAL A 4 11.38 -3.69 1.42
N ASN A 5 10.45 -3.14 2.21
CA ASN A 5 9.79 -1.87 1.91
C ASN A 5 9.52 -1.08 3.19
N VAL A 6 9.49 0.26 3.08
CA VAL A 6 9.25 1.16 4.22
C VAL A 6 7.80 1.66 4.31
N VAL A 7 7.00 1.45 3.26
CA VAL A 7 5.65 2.02 3.11
C VAL A 7 4.54 1.12 3.63
N GLY A 8 4.79 -0.20 3.76
CA GLY A 8 3.78 -1.22 4.04
C GLY A 8 2.98 -0.98 5.33
N VAL A 9 3.65 -0.52 6.37
CA VAL A 9 3.01 -0.20 7.66
C VAL A 9 2.00 0.94 7.50
N ARG A 10 2.39 2.04 6.84
CA ARG A 10 1.51 3.19 6.60
C ARG A 10 0.36 2.85 5.67
N ILE A 11 0.60 2.04 4.63
CA ILE A 11 -0.47 1.54 3.74
C ILE A 11 -1.53 0.78 4.56
N ARG A 12 -1.10 -0.12 5.44
CA ARG A 12 -2.00 -0.89 6.32
C ARG A 12 -2.82 0.02 7.24
N GLU A 13 -2.18 1.02 7.82
CA GLU A 13 -2.83 1.98 8.72
C GLU A 13 -3.88 2.82 7.99
N LEU A 14 -3.52 3.42 6.86
CA LEU A 14 -4.43 4.21 6.03
C LEU A 14 -5.61 3.37 5.51
N ARG A 15 -5.35 2.13 5.09
CA ARG A 15 -6.39 1.19 4.69
C ARG A 15 -7.40 0.95 5.81
N LYS A 16 -6.91 0.68 7.04
CA LYS A 16 -7.75 0.44 8.21
C LYS A 16 -8.54 1.70 8.62
N GLN A 17 -7.94 2.89 8.52
CA GLN A 17 -8.63 4.16 8.77
C GLN A 17 -9.82 4.35 7.82
N GLN A 18 -9.71 3.87 6.58
CA GLN A 18 -10.81 3.86 5.61
C GLN A 18 -11.75 2.65 5.73
N LYS A 19 -11.57 1.80 6.75
CA LYS A 19 -12.37 0.58 7.00
C LYS A 19 -12.36 -0.41 5.81
N LEU A 20 -11.29 -0.43 5.03
CA LEU A 20 -11.15 -1.34 3.89
C LEU A 20 -10.48 -2.65 4.32
N THR A 21 -10.96 -3.76 3.79
CA THR A 21 -10.26 -5.05 3.77
C THR A 21 -9.09 -5.02 2.78
N GLN A 22 -8.17 -5.96 2.90
CA GLN A 22 -7.08 -6.11 1.92
C GLN A 22 -7.61 -6.44 0.52
N LEU A 23 -8.72 -7.19 0.42
CA LEU A 23 -9.33 -7.49 -0.87
C LEU A 23 -9.88 -6.22 -1.52
N GLU A 24 -10.55 -5.36 -0.75
CA GLU A 24 -11.10 -4.11 -1.28
C GLU A 24 -10.01 -3.12 -1.69
N LEU A 25 -8.92 -2.97 -0.91
CA LEU A 25 -7.81 -2.11 -1.35
C LEU A 25 -7.13 -2.68 -2.59
N ALA A 26 -6.92 -4.00 -2.68
CA ALA A 26 -6.37 -4.61 -3.89
C ALA A 26 -7.26 -4.33 -5.13
N ALA A 27 -8.58 -4.44 -4.99
CA ALA A 27 -9.52 -4.09 -6.05
C ALA A 27 -9.42 -2.60 -6.46
N LYS A 28 -9.25 -1.69 -5.49
CA LYS A 28 -9.01 -0.26 -5.78
C LYS A 28 -7.68 -0.02 -6.49
N CYS A 29 -6.61 -0.71 -6.10
CA CYS A 29 -5.33 -0.66 -6.81
C CYS A 29 -5.48 -1.11 -8.27
N ASN A 30 -6.21 -2.19 -8.52
CA ASN A 30 -6.46 -2.69 -9.88
C ASN A 30 -7.18 -1.65 -10.73
N VAL A 31 -8.18 -0.94 -10.18
CA VAL A 31 -8.86 0.17 -10.86
C VAL A 31 -7.91 1.35 -11.12
N ALA A 32 -6.94 1.58 -10.24
CA ALA A 32 -5.90 2.60 -10.40
C ALA A 32 -4.74 2.16 -11.34
N GLY A 33 -4.85 1.00 -11.99
CA GLY A 33 -3.83 0.49 -12.93
C GLY A 33 -2.70 -0.32 -12.29
N LEU A 34 -2.82 -0.67 -11.00
CA LEU A 34 -1.88 -1.55 -10.29
C LEU A 34 -2.52 -2.94 -10.09
N ASP A 35 -2.23 -3.88 -10.99
CA ASP A 35 -2.73 -5.25 -10.92
C ASP A 35 -2.05 -6.06 -9.80
N ILE A 36 -2.73 -6.18 -8.66
CA ILE A 36 -2.26 -6.91 -7.49
C ILE A 36 -3.36 -7.78 -6.88
N SER A 37 -2.94 -8.94 -6.37
CA SER A 37 -3.81 -9.80 -5.57
C SER A 37 -3.90 -9.32 -4.12
N ARG A 38 -4.93 -9.78 -3.39
CA ARG A 38 -5.04 -9.62 -1.93
C ARG A 38 -3.80 -10.16 -1.19
N GLY A 39 -3.21 -11.26 -1.69
CA GLY A 39 -1.98 -11.84 -1.14
C GLY A 39 -0.75 -10.98 -1.40
N THR A 40 -0.65 -10.37 -2.59
CA THR A 40 0.41 -9.40 -2.92
C THR A 40 0.33 -8.20 -2.00
N LEU A 41 -0.86 -7.62 -1.81
CA LEU A 41 -1.06 -6.51 -0.87
C LEU A 41 -0.69 -6.91 0.56
N ALA A 42 -1.07 -8.11 1.01
CA ALA A 42 -0.70 -8.59 2.34
C ALA A 42 0.82 -8.67 2.54
N LYS A 43 1.57 -9.11 1.53
CA LYS A 43 3.05 -9.13 1.55
C LYS A 43 3.66 -7.72 1.55
N ILE A 44 3.05 -6.77 0.83
CA ILE A 44 3.43 -5.34 0.89
C ILE A 44 3.25 -4.83 2.31
N GLU A 45 2.07 -4.99 2.89
CA GLU A 45 1.75 -4.51 4.25
C GLU A 45 2.61 -5.15 5.34
N ALA A 46 3.08 -6.38 5.12
CA ALA A 46 3.98 -7.09 6.03
C ALA A 46 5.47 -6.72 5.83
N GLY A 47 5.81 -5.87 4.85
CA GLY A 47 7.19 -5.48 4.60
C GLY A 47 8.04 -6.52 3.88
N VAL A 48 7.46 -7.62 3.38
CA VAL A 48 8.19 -8.77 2.80
C VAL A 48 8.18 -8.79 1.26
N ARG A 49 7.57 -7.78 0.63
CA ARG A 49 7.62 -7.55 -0.82
C ARG A 49 8.03 -6.11 -1.09
N GLN A 50 8.99 -5.91 -1.99
CA GLN A 50 9.36 -4.58 -2.47
C GLN A 50 8.16 -3.86 -3.11
N VAL A 51 8.20 -2.53 -3.10
CA VAL A 51 7.22 -1.66 -3.74
C VAL A 51 7.99 -0.71 -4.64
N LEU A 52 7.64 -0.68 -5.92
CA LEU A 52 8.25 0.24 -6.88
C LEU A 52 7.69 1.66 -6.66
N ASP A 53 8.43 2.66 -7.12
CA ASP A 53 8.00 4.06 -7.08
C ASP A 53 6.67 4.30 -7.82
N THR A 54 6.47 3.65 -8.96
CA THR A 54 5.21 3.66 -9.69
C THR A 54 4.06 3.13 -8.82
N GLU A 55 4.27 1.98 -8.17
CA GLU A 55 3.28 1.36 -7.28
C GLU A 55 2.92 2.25 -6.09
N VAL A 56 3.88 3.02 -5.54
CA VAL A 56 3.60 4.02 -4.51
C VAL A 56 2.58 5.04 -5.02
N VAL A 57 2.72 5.53 -6.26
CA VAL A 57 1.78 6.47 -6.87
C VAL A 57 0.39 5.82 -7.01
N GLN A 58 0.30 4.61 -7.56
CA GLN A 58 -1.01 3.95 -7.72
C GLN A 58 -1.69 3.62 -6.39
N ILE A 59 -0.92 3.23 -5.37
CA ILE A 59 -1.46 2.96 -4.03
C ILE A 59 -1.96 4.26 -3.38
N ALA A 60 -1.25 5.37 -3.56
CA ALA A 60 -1.67 6.68 -3.07
C ALA A 60 -2.99 7.13 -3.72
N ILE A 61 -3.12 6.94 -5.03
CA ILE A 61 -4.36 7.17 -5.79
C ILE A 61 -5.50 6.27 -5.26
N ALA A 62 -5.25 4.97 -5.09
CA ALA A 62 -6.25 4.02 -4.59
C ALA A 62 -6.76 4.35 -3.17
N LEU A 63 -5.86 4.89 -2.33
CA LEU A 63 -6.17 5.38 -0.99
C LEU A 63 -6.63 6.84 -0.95
N LYS A 64 -6.60 7.59 -2.05
CA LYS A 64 -6.93 9.04 -2.08
C LYS A 64 -6.13 9.86 -1.06
N VAL A 65 -4.82 9.61 -0.98
CA VAL A 65 -3.87 10.32 -0.10
C VAL A 65 -2.69 10.85 -0.93
N LYS A 66 -1.80 11.64 -0.33
CA LYS A 66 -0.53 12.00 -0.98
C LYS A 66 0.45 10.84 -0.89
N GLU A 67 1.35 10.72 -1.85
CA GLU A 67 2.42 9.71 -1.85
C GLU A 67 3.26 9.80 -0.57
N SER A 68 3.50 11.03 -0.09
CA SER A 68 4.22 11.29 1.17
C SER A 68 3.55 10.65 2.39
N ASP A 69 2.23 10.47 2.39
CA ASP A 69 1.49 9.88 3.51
C ASP A 69 1.76 8.36 3.65
N LEU A 70 2.25 7.73 2.58
CA LEU A 70 2.65 6.32 2.55
C LEU A 70 4.01 6.08 3.18
N PHE A 71 4.84 7.12 3.36
CA PHE A 71 6.16 6.97 3.98
C PHE A 71 6.07 7.18 5.50
N PRO A 72 6.98 6.56 6.28
CA PRO A 72 7.12 6.86 7.70
C PRO A 72 7.32 8.36 7.92
N ARG A 73 6.64 8.92 8.92
CA ARG A 73 6.90 10.30 9.34
C ARG A 73 8.31 10.37 9.91
N ARG A 74 9.12 11.27 9.36
CA ARG A 74 10.38 11.69 9.95
C ARG A 74 10.15 13.09 10.50
N ASP A 75 10.48 13.24 11.77
CA ASP A 75 10.65 14.50 12.48
C ASP A 75 11.78 15.35 11.89
#